data_AF-A0A1G1VL61-F1
#
_entry.id   AF-A0A1G1VL61-F1
#
_cell.length_a   1.000
_cell.length_b   1.000
_cell.length_c   1.000
_cell.angle_alpha   90.00
_cell.angle_beta   90.00
_cell.angle_gamma   90.00
#
_symmetry.space_group_name_H-M   'P 1'
#
loop_
_entity.id
_entity.type
_entity.pdbx_description
1 polymer ?
#
loop_
_entity_poly.entity_id
_entity_poly.type
_entity_poly.pdbx_seq_one_letter_code
_entity_poly.pdbx_strand_id
1 'polypeptide(L)'
;MPHPKEELTIIPETLWPSHLLYWRRMGSRQISEYVEQTPSEKQLILFAWGVLEAHGPFLPVANDSHLASVAADEVAHRLFHDHHIQPIIFDSFADVGSPSATWEFPGAVAYSSHPVPVIQEIWEQTLSRMHKEGFRKFFLINGDGGNWMNHWARLKWDSSVIRDLTQKHGLVFSGSNWDQEGGEPFPHAGVLDHAFIAWASRFAPERIRLSALRHGLHPVDEALLPQIDGVNKLWLEGEKRRFTDWSRYKDQKEHRGVVEFSLERYRNLLYEEDGSPRQTGGVSADFEEKMKFLMKQVLNVVQSPSSLPLL
;
A
#
# COMPACT_ATOMS: atom_id res chain seq x y z
N MET A 1 8.29 -27.40 21.75
CA MET A 1 8.50 -28.36 20.64
C MET A 1 8.73 -27.55 19.38
N PRO A 2 9.74 -27.85 18.54
CA PRO A 2 9.91 -27.15 17.28
C PRO A 2 8.77 -27.55 16.33
N HIS A 3 8.07 -26.56 15.76
CA HIS A 3 7.10 -26.80 14.70
C HIS A 3 7.81 -27.48 13.52
N PRO A 4 7.18 -28.48 12.85
CA PRO A 4 7.71 -29.02 11.62
C PRO A 4 7.84 -27.88 10.62
N LYS A 5 9.05 -27.65 10.08
CA LYS A 5 9.22 -26.82 8.90
C LYS A 5 8.65 -27.63 7.73
N GLU A 6 7.37 -27.45 7.43
CA GLU A 6 6.86 -27.82 6.11
C GLU A 6 7.62 -26.97 5.10
N GLU A 7 8.54 -27.60 4.36
CA GLU A 7 9.12 -27.00 3.17
C GLU A 7 8.01 -26.86 2.12
N LEU A 8 7.33 -25.71 2.13
CA LEU A 8 6.44 -25.32 1.05
C LEU A 8 7.26 -25.31 -0.24
N THR A 9 7.02 -26.30 -1.10
CA THR A 9 7.56 -26.31 -2.45
C THR A 9 6.78 -25.28 -3.26
N ILE A 10 7.23 -24.02 -3.22
CA ILE A 10 6.60 -22.93 -3.95
C ILE A 10 6.97 -23.06 -5.42
N ILE A 11 5.99 -23.41 -6.25
CA ILE A 11 6.15 -23.38 -7.71
C ILE A 11 6.13 -21.90 -8.14
N PRO A 12 7.07 -21.42 -8.97
CA PRO A 12 7.14 -20.00 -9.35
C PRO A 12 5.82 -19.41 -9.88
N GLU A 13 5.01 -20.23 -10.56
CA GLU A 13 3.69 -19.87 -11.10
C GLU A 13 2.63 -19.62 -10.02
N THR A 14 2.75 -20.24 -8.84
CA THR A 14 1.85 -19.94 -7.71
C THR A 14 2.23 -18.61 -7.08
N LEU A 15 3.53 -18.31 -6.97
CA LEU A 15 4.01 -17.04 -6.43
C LEU A 15 3.79 -15.88 -7.41
N TRP A 16 3.71 -16.11 -8.71
CA TRP A 16 3.47 -15.06 -9.73
C TRP A 16 2.41 -15.55 -10.73
N PRO A 17 1.13 -15.52 -10.34
CA PRO A 17 0.07 -16.00 -11.23
C PRO A 17 -0.01 -15.11 -12.48
N SER A 18 -0.27 -15.71 -13.63
CA SER A 18 -0.20 -15.06 -14.95
C SER A 18 -1.17 -13.90 -15.14
N HIS A 19 -2.24 -13.83 -14.32
CA HIS A 19 -3.16 -12.69 -14.35
C HIS A 19 -2.59 -11.41 -13.71
N LEU A 20 -1.58 -11.51 -12.85
CA LEU A 20 -0.92 -10.36 -12.24
C LEU A 20 0.21 -9.85 -13.13
N LEU A 21 -0.05 -8.79 -13.87
CA LEU A 21 0.94 -8.13 -14.72
C LEU A 21 1.70 -7.09 -13.90
N TYR A 22 3.02 -7.25 -13.83
CA TYR A 22 3.91 -6.28 -13.20
C TYR A 22 4.76 -5.61 -14.26
N TRP A 23 4.76 -4.28 -14.31
CA TRP A 23 5.52 -3.51 -15.29
C TRP A 23 6.99 -3.94 -15.34
N ARG A 24 7.64 -4.04 -14.18
CA ARG A 24 9.05 -4.45 -14.04
C ARG A 24 9.35 -5.89 -14.48
N ARG A 25 8.33 -6.71 -14.70
CA ARG A 25 8.44 -8.11 -15.15
C ARG A 25 8.01 -8.31 -16.60
N MET A 26 7.55 -7.24 -17.27
CA MET A 26 7.16 -7.27 -18.67
C MET A 26 8.30 -6.76 -19.56
N GLY A 27 8.52 -7.45 -20.68
CA GLY A 27 9.36 -6.94 -21.76
C GLY A 27 8.65 -5.84 -22.56
N SER A 28 9.41 -4.99 -23.25
CA SER A 28 8.86 -3.90 -24.08
C SER A 28 7.83 -4.37 -25.11
N ARG A 29 8.05 -5.56 -25.70
CA ARG A 29 7.09 -6.19 -26.62
C ARG A 29 5.75 -6.51 -25.94
N GLN A 30 5.76 -7.05 -24.73
CA GLN A 30 4.54 -7.37 -23.99
C GLN A 30 3.75 -6.11 -23.63
N ILE A 31 4.44 -5.01 -23.32
CA ILE A 31 3.80 -3.71 -23.05
C ILE A 31 3.15 -3.17 -24.33
N SER A 32 3.84 -3.21 -25.47
CA SER A 32 3.27 -2.78 -26.77
C SER A 32 2.05 -3.62 -27.14
N GLU A 33 2.17 -4.95 -27.06
CA GLU A 33 1.07 -5.87 -27.35
C GLU A 33 -0.12 -5.64 -26.41
N TYR A 34 0.12 -5.37 -25.12
CA TYR A 34 -0.94 -5.03 -24.17
C TYR A 34 -1.71 -3.78 -24.60
N VAL A 35 -1.01 -2.71 -24.98
CA VAL A 35 -1.64 -1.46 -25.43
C VAL A 35 -2.39 -1.64 -26.75
N GLU A 36 -1.85 -2.42 -27.69
CA GLU A 36 -2.49 -2.66 -28.99
C GLU A 36 -3.73 -3.55 -28.90
N GLN A 37 -3.70 -4.56 -28.02
CA GLN A 37 -4.73 -5.60 -27.95
C GLN A 37 -5.80 -5.34 -26.88
N THR A 38 -5.48 -4.56 -25.85
CA THR A 38 -6.43 -4.24 -24.78
C THR A 38 -7.25 -3.02 -25.15
N PRO A 39 -8.59 -3.08 -25.13
CA PRO A 39 -9.43 -1.91 -25.35
C PRO A 39 -9.08 -0.78 -24.38
N SER A 40 -9.02 0.46 -24.87
CA SER A 40 -8.56 1.64 -24.11
C SER A 40 -9.29 1.84 -22.78
N GLU A 41 -10.56 1.42 -22.70
CA GLU A 41 -11.38 1.52 -21.52
C GLU A 41 -10.99 0.53 -20.42
N LYS A 42 -10.29 -0.56 -20.78
CA LYS A 42 -9.76 -1.60 -19.89
C LYS A 42 -8.26 -1.44 -19.60
N GLN A 43 -7.58 -0.53 -20.29
CA GLN A 43 -6.18 -0.23 -20.02
C GLN A 43 -6.04 0.57 -18.72
N LEU A 44 -5.66 -0.11 -17.64
CA LEU A 44 -5.47 0.48 -16.33
C LEU A 44 -4.06 0.18 -15.80
N ILE A 45 -3.40 1.22 -15.29
CA ILE A 45 -2.20 1.09 -14.46
C ILE A 45 -2.60 1.25 -12.98
N LEU A 46 -2.23 0.29 -12.14
CA LEU A 46 -2.31 0.39 -10.69
C LEU A 46 -0.92 0.76 -10.15
N PHE A 47 -0.81 1.88 -9.46
CA PHE A 47 0.40 2.22 -8.71
C PHE A 47 0.27 1.72 -7.28
N ALA A 48 1.20 0.90 -6.82
CA ALA A 48 1.38 0.61 -5.40
C ALA A 48 2.45 1.55 -4.86
N TRP A 49 2.12 2.33 -3.82
CA TRP A 49 3.02 3.37 -3.31
C TRP A 49 2.97 3.50 -1.79
N GLY A 50 4.14 3.63 -1.19
CA GLY A 50 4.36 3.88 0.22
C GLY A 50 5.63 4.72 0.39
N VAL A 51 6.35 4.49 1.47
CA VAL A 51 7.61 5.17 1.76
C VAL A 51 8.50 4.26 2.61
N LEU A 52 9.82 4.44 2.51
CA LEU A 52 10.75 3.86 3.47
C LEU A 52 10.77 4.70 4.74
N GLU A 53 10.13 4.20 5.79
CA GLU A 53 10.05 4.91 7.05
C GLU A 53 9.97 3.98 8.27
N ALA A 54 10.30 4.49 9.45
CA ALA A 54 10.39 3.65 10.64
C ALA A 54 9.01 3.24 11.16
N HIS A 55 8.80 1.93 11.30
CA HIS A 55 7.54 1.34 11.77
C HIS A 55 7.70 0.61 13.10
N GLY A 56 8.38 1.25 14.05
CA GLY A 56 8.68 0.62 15.32
C GLY A 56 9.85 -0.36 15.25
N PRO A 57 10.05 -1.14 16.33
CA PRO A 57 11.19 -2.05 16.44
C PRO A 57 11.03 -3.34 15.62
N PHE A 58 9.82 -3.68 15.17
CA PHE A 58 9.52 -5.02 14.65
C PHE A 58 9.01 -5.06 13.21
N LEU A 59 8.38 -4.00 12.72
CA LEU A 59 7.92 -3.96 11.33
C LEU A 59 9.03 -3.44 10.41
N PRO A 60 9.03 -3.88 9.13
CA PRO A 60 10.04 -3.44 8.16
C PRO A 60 9.89 -1.95 7.84
N VAL A 61 10.97 -1.31 7.40
CA VAL A 61 10.92 0.09 6.96
C VAL A 61 10.11 0.29 5.67
N ALA A 62 9.95 -0.77 4.87
CA ALA A 62 9.14 -0.79 3.65
C ALA A 62 7.68 -1.23 3.92
N ASN A 63 7.22 -1.14 5.18
CA ASN A 63 5.88 -1.59 5.56
C ASN A 63 4.80 -1.05 4.62
N ASP A 64 4.77 0.27 4.39
CA ASP A 64 3.74 0.93 3.60
C ASP A 64 3.67 0.44 2.15
N SER A 65 4.83 0.24 1.52
CA SER A 65 4.90 -0.23 0.14
C SER A 65 4.54 -1.72 0.04
N HIS A 66 4.94 -2.54 1.01
CA HIS A 66 4.53 -3.94 1.09
C HIS A 66 3.01 -4.07 1.25
N LEU A 67 2.45 -3.31 2.18
CA LEU A 67 1.02 -3.21 2.45
C LEU A 67 0.24 -2.78 1.20
N ALA A 68 0.63 -1.68 0.56
CA ALA A 68 0.03 -1.22 -0.68
C ALA A 68 0.13 -2.25 -1.83
N SER A 69 1.22 -2.99 -1.91
CA SER A 69 1.42 -4.01 -2.94
C SER A 69 0.50 -5.22 -2.74
N VAL A 70 0.23 -5.62 -1.50
CA VAL A 70 -0.77 -6.67 -1.20
C VAL A 70 -2.18 -6.22 -1.61
N ALA A 71 -2.55 -4.98 -1.29
CA ALA A 71 -3.81 -4.42 -1.75
C ALA A 71 -3.90 -4.34 -3.29
N ALA A 72 -2.81 -3.96 -3.96
CA ALA A 72 -2.74 -3.91 -5.43
C ALA A 72 -2.92 -5.28 -6.09
N ASP A 73 -2.32 -6.33 -5.52
CA ASP A 73 -2.52 -7.70 -5.99
C ASP A 73 -3.98 -8.14 -5.87
N GLU A 74 -4.61 -7.89 -4.73
CA GLU A 74 -5.99 -8.29 -4.49
C GLU A 74 -6.96 -7.52 -5.41
N VAL A 75 -6.73 -6.23 -5.64
CA VAL A 75 -7.49 -5.43 -6.61
C VAL A 75 -7.31 -5.97 -8.02
N ALA A 76 -6.06 -6.23 -8.45
CA ALA A 76 -5.78 -6.77 -9.77
C ALA A 76 -6.42 -8.15 -9.99
N HIS A 77 -6.38 -9.00 -8.95
CA HIS A 77 -7.04 -10.31 -8.95
C HIS A 77 -8.55 -10.18 -9.15
N ARG A 78 -9.23 -9.35 -8.34
CA ARG A 78 -10.68 -9.14 -8.45
C ARG A 78 -11.07 -8.50 -9.77
N LEU A 79 -10.33 -7.51 -10.27
CA LEU A 79 -10.57 -6.92 -11.59
C LEU A 79 -10.50 -7.96 -12.71
N PHE A 80 -9.53 -8.87 -12.65
CA PHE A 80 -9.37 -9.91 -13.66
C PHE A 80 -10.53 -10.91 -13.64
N HIS A 81 -10.86 -11.42 -12.46
CA HIS A 81 -11.86 -12.48 -12.31
C HIS A 81 -13.30 -11.97 -12.38
N ASP A 82 -13.60 -10.81 -11.81
CA ASP A 82 -14.97 -10.31 -11.67
C ASP A 82 -15.37 -9.36 -12.81
N HIS A 83 -14.38 -8.70 -13.45
CA HIS A 83 -14.62 -7.65 -14.44
C HIS A 83 -13.90 -7.86 -15.78
N HIS A 84 -13.08 -8.92 -15.91
CA HIS A 84 -12.28 -9.17 -17.12
C HIS A 84 -11.43 -7.96 -17.52
N ILE A 85 -10.81 -7.32 -16.53
CA ILE A 85 -9.84 -6.24 -16.66
C ILE A 85 -8.54 -6.73 -16.06
N GLN A 86 -7.47 -6.73 -16.85
CA GLN A 86 -6.16 -7.19 -16.40
C GLN A 86 -5.23 -5.99 -16.24
N PRO A 87 -5.25 -5.28 -15.11
CA PRO A 87 -4.41 -4.09 -14.96
C PRO A 87 -2.93 -4.46 -14.92
N ILE A 88 -2.07 -3.48 -15.26
CA ILE A 88 -0.63 -3.57 -15.00
C ILE A 88 -0.34 -2.87 -13.66
N ILE A 89 0.31 -3.59 -12.75
CA ILE A 89 0.83 -3.06 -11.49
C ILE A 89 2.19 -2.41 -11.77
N PHE A 90 2.33 -1.15 -11.34
CA PHE A 90 3.56 -0.39 -11.39
C PHE A 90 4.05 -0.11 -9.96
N ASP A 91 5.18 -0.72 -9.61
CA ASP A 91 5.78 -0.68 -8.27
C ASP A 91 7.25 -0.23 -8.28
N SER A 92 7.74 0.31 -9.41
CA SER A 92 9.18 0.56 -9.61
C SER A 92 9.77 1.68 -8.73
N PHE A 93 8.93 2.51 -8.12
CA PHE A 93 9.33 3.47 -7.09
C PHE A 93 8.39 3.42 -5.87
N ALA A 94 7.84 2.23 -5.57
CA ALA A 94 6.88 2.05 -4.47
C ALA A 94 7.39 2.57 -3.11
N ASP A 95 8.70 2.59 -2.92
CA ASP A 95 9.41 3.00 -1.69
C ASP A 95 9.79 4.49 -1.64
N VAL A 96 9.55 5.25 -2.71
CA VAL A 96 10.02 6.64 -2.87
C VAL A 96 8.90 7.60 -2.46
N GLY A 97 8.89 7.98 -1.18
CA GLY A 97 7.84 8.83 -0.60
C GLY A 97 8.35 9.95 0.29
N SER A 98 7.42 10.62 0.97
CA SER A 98 7.68 11.74 1.86
C SER A 98 7.18 11.40 3.27
N PRO A 99 8.06 10.85 4.14
CA PRO A 99 7.68 10.47 5.48
C PRO A 99 7.41 11.71 6.30
N SER A 100 6.27 11.73 6.98
CA SER A 100 5.82 12.93 7.70
C SER A 100 6.39 13.00 9.11
N ALA A 101 6.49 11.85 9.75
CA ALA A 101 6.62 11.73 11.20
C ALA A 101 7.96 11.16 11.63
N THR A 102 8.57 10.33 10.80
CA THR A 102 9.61 9.37 11.21
C THR A 102 10.95 9.61 10.49
N TRP A 103 11.11 10.76 9.85
CA TRP A 103 12.25 11.08 8.99
C TRP A 103 13.62 11.07 9.71
N GLU A 104 13.65 11.24 11.04
CA GLU A 104 14.88 11.22 11.85
C GLU A 104 15.27 9.80 12.28
N PHE A 105 14.41 8.80 12.10
CA PHE A 105 14.70 7.42 12.51
C PHE A 105 15.58 6.69 11.48
N PRO A 106 16.52 5.83 11.93
CA PRO A 106 17.33 5.01 11.04
C PRO A 106 16.50 4.17 10.08
N GLY A 107 16.91 4.12 8.82
CA GLY A 107 16.25 3.35 7.76
C GLY A 107 15.19 4.13 6.99
N ALA A 108 14.77 5.30 7.48
CA ALA A 108 13.93 6.19 6.69
C ALA A 108 14.72 6.73 5.47
N VAL A 109 14.14 6.60 4.28
CA VAL A 109 14.68 7.20 3.05
C VAL A 109 13.60 8.11 2.48
N ALA A 110 13.81 9.40 2.71
CA ALA A 110 12.79 10.43 2.64
C ALA A 110 13.18 11.52 1.66
N TYR A 111 12.24 11.97 0.82
CA TYR A 111 12.42 13.20 0.06
C TYR A 111 11.61 14.34 0.71
N SER A 112 12.32 15.43 1.01
CA SER A 112 11.71 16.64 1.58
C SER A 112 10.69 17.23 0.61
N SER A 113 9.57 17.72 1.15
CA SER A 113 8.46 18.29 0.39
C SER A 113 8.71 19.71 -0.13
N HIS A 114 9.92 20.28 0.06
CA HIS A 114 10.25 21.65 -0.36
C HIS A 114 11.65 21.74 -1.01
N PRO A 115 11.83 22.56 -2.07
CA PRO A 115 10.86 23.47 -2.69
C PRO A 115 10.08 22.92 -3.91
N VAL A 116 10.60 21.91 -4.62
CA VAL A 116 9.86 21.08 -5.59
C VAL A 116 10.34 19.66 -5.33
N PRO A 117 9.51 18.78 -4.75
CA PRO A 117 9.99 17.48 -4.33
C PRO A 117 10.33 16.66 -5.57
N VAL A 118 11.53 16.09 -5.62
CA VAL A 118 11.99 15.16 -6.67
C VAL A 118 10.92 14.10 -7.05
N ILE A 119 10.09 13.72 -6.07
CA ILE A 119 8.92 12.85 -6.23
C ILE A 119 7.95 13.38 -7.30
N GLN A 120 7.67 14.68 -7.32
CA GLN A 120 6.82 15.32 -8.34
C GLN A 120 7.38 15.06 -9.73
N GLU A 121 8.66 15.36 -9.94
CA GLU A 121 9.31 15.19 -11.24
C GLU A 121 9.30 13.72 -11.68
N ILE A 122 9.54 12.79 -10.76
CA ILE A 122 9.42 11.35 -11.02
C ILE A 122 8.01 10.99 -11.52
N TRP A 123 6.96 11.45 -10.82
CA TRP A 123 5.57 11.19 -11.21
C TRP A 123 5.23 11.80 -12.56
N GLU A 124 5.62 13.05 -12.80
CA GLU A 124 5.32 13.77 -14.04
C GLU A 124 6.00 13.12 -15.25
N GLN A 125 7.28 12.78 -15.13
CA GLN A 125 8.03 12.11 -16.19
C GLN A 125 7.49 10.71 -16.44
N THR A 126 7.14 9.96 -15.37
CA THR A 126 6.58 8.62 -15.49
C THR A 126 5.22 8.64 -16.17
N LEU A 127 4.28 9.47 -15.70
CA LEU A 127 2.95 9.57 -16.28
C LEU A 127 2.99 10.09 -17.72
N SER A 128 3.83 11.10 -18.00
CA SER A 128 4.03 11.60 -19.37
C SER A 128 4.56 10.50 -20.30
N ARG A 129 5.51 9.69 -19.83
CA ARG A 129 6.06 8.58 -20.60
C ARG A 129 5.02 7.49 -20.87
N MET A 130 4.31 7.03 -19.84
CA MET A 130 3.25 6.03 -19.99
C MET A 130 2.11 6.53 -20.87
N HIS A 131 1.78 7.82 -20.78
CA HIS A 131 0.79 8.43 -21.65
C HIS A 131 1.20 8.37 -23.14
N LYS A 132 2.46 8.68 -23.45
CA LYS A 132 3.01 8.53 -24.80
C LYS A 132 2.99 7.08 -25.29
N GLU A 133 3.06 6.11 -24.38
CA GLU A 133 2.95 4.68 -24.69
C GLU A 133 1.51 4.22 -24.89
N GLY A 134 0.51 5.07 -24.65
CA GLY A 134 -0.91 4.79 -24.93
C GLY A 134 -1.80 4.69 -23.69
N PHE A 135 -1.23 4.63 -22.49
CA PHE A 135 -2.00 4.53 -21.25
C PHE A 135 -2.75 5.84 -20.96
N ARG A 136 -4.00 5.72 -20.48
CA ARG A 136 -4.84 6.87 -20.14
C ARG A 136 -5.41 6.84 -18.73
N LYS A 137 -5.52 5.66 -18.12
CA LYS A 137 -6.16 5.48 -16.82
C LYS A 137 -5.17 4.94 -15.81
N PHE A 138 -5.10 5.63 -14.68
CA PHE A 138 -4.15 5.38 -13.62
C PHE A 138 -4.88 5.45 -12.29
N PHE A 139 -4.55 4.51 -11.40
CA PHE A 139 -5.08 4.52 -10.05
C PHE A 139 -3.96 4.28 -9.04
N LEU A 140 -3.88 5.13 -8.03
CA LEU A 140 -2.91 5.05 -6.96
C LEU A 140 -3.48 4.35 -5.72
N ILE A 141 -2.85 3.26 -5.32
CA ILE A 141 -3.07 2.56 -4.06
C ILE A 141 -1.93 2.98 -3.13
N ASN A 142 -2.23 3.94 -2.25
CA ASN A 142 -1.26 4.56 -1.36
C ASN A 142 -1.36 3.93 0.04
N GLY A 143 -0.21 3.60 0.63
CA GLY A 143 -0.10 2.97 1.95
C GLY A 143 0.48 3.86 3.04
N ASP A 144 0.73 5.15 2.78
CA ASP A 144 1.28 6.09 3.78
C ASP A 144 0.48 7.39 3.89
N GLY A 145 0.08 7.76 5.10
CA GLY A 145 -0.58 9.02 5.39
C GLY A 145 0.26 10.26 5.04
N GLY A 146 1.59 10.21 5.14
CA GLY A 146 2.50 11.30 4.78
C GLY A 146 2.43 11.66 3.30
N ASN A 147 2.54 10.66 2.42
CA ASN A 147 2.33 10.77 0.98
C ASN A 147 0.95 11.36 0.65
N TRP A 148 -0.08 10.93 1.37
CA TRP A 148 -1.45 11.40 1.21
C TRP A 148 -1.63 12.86 1.63
N MET A 149 -1.06 13.24 2.77
CA MET A 149 -1.19 14.58 3.34
C MET A 149 -0.35 15.64 2.62
N ASN A 150 0.83 15.27 2.09
CA ASN A 150 1.75 16.19 1.41
C ASN A 150 1.30 16.58 -0.01
N HIS A 151 -0.01 16.58 -0.26
CA HIS A 151 -0.70 17.02 -1.49
C HIS A 151 -0.52 16.16 -2.74
N TRP A 152 0.37 15.16 -2.75
CA TRP A 152 0.63 14.29 -3.90
C TRP A 152 -0.51 13.32 -4.16
N ALA A 153 -0.87 12.50 -3.17
CA ALA A 153 -1.89 11.48 -3.38
C ALA A 153 -3.32 12.00 -3.13
N ARG A 154 -3.49 13.11 -2.36
CA ARG A 154 -4.79 13.79 -2.20
C ARG A 154 -5.31 14.58 -3.39
N LEU A 155 -4.54 14.72 -4.47
CA LEU A 155 -4.96 15.41 -5.71
C LEU A 155 -5.83 16.64 -5.45
N LYS A 156 -5.39 17.53 -4.55
CA LYS A 156 -5.96 18.88 -4.54
C LYS A 156 -5.37 19.61 -5.74
N TRP A 157 -5.92 19.32 -6.93
CA TRP A 157 -6.07 20.03 -8.22
C TRP A 157 -5.10 21.15 -8.68
N ASP A 158 -4.05 21.49 -7.95
CA ASP A 158 -3.23 22.68 -8.19
C ASP A 158 -1.75 22.38 -8.47
N SER A 159 -1.32 21.10 -8.49
CA SER A 159 -0.09 20.79 -9.22
C SER A 159 -0.40 20.94 -10.71
N SER A 160 0.31 21.86 -11.36
CA SER A 160 0.05 22.22 -12.75
C SER A 160 0.11 21.04 -13.70
N VAL A 161 0.86 19.97 -13.38
CA VAL A 161 1.12 18.89 -14.33
C VAL A 161 0.08 17.78 -14.33
N ILE A 162 -0.49 17.34 -13.21
CA ILE A 162 -1.63 16.41 -13.29
C ILE A 162 -2.84 17.14 -13.89
N ARG A 163 -3.05 18.40 -13.51
CA ARG A 163 -4.05 19.26 -14.16
C ARG A 163 -3.78 19.38 -15.65
N ASP A 164 -2.55 19.65 -16.07
CA ASP A 164 -2.18 19.74 -17.49
C ASP A 164 -2.31 18.40 -18.22
N LEU A 165 -1.91 17.28 -17.63
CA LEU A 165 -2.07 15.95 -18.23
C LEU A 165 -3.55 15.55 -18.33
N THR A 166 -4.36 15.84 -17.32
CA THR A 166 -5.81 15.63 -17.37
C THR A 166 -6.49 16.55 -18.40
N GLN A 167 -6.21 17.85 -18.35
CA GLN A 167 -6.89 18.85 -19.19
C GLN A 167 -6.39 18.87 -20.64
N LYS A 168 -5.07 18.78 -20.85
CA LYS A 168 -4.46 18.86 -22.19
C LYS A 168 -4.35 17.50 -22.87
N HIS A 169 -4.28 16.40 -22.11
CA HIS A 169 -3.94 15.09 -22.66
C HIS A 169 -4.95 13.97 -22.32
N GLY A 170 -6.06 14.30 -21.66
CA GLY A 170 -7.16 13.38 -21.40
C GLY A 170 -6.82 12.23 -20.45
N LEU A 171 -5.85 12.44 -19.57
CA LEU A 171 -5.43 11.48 -18.56
C LEU A 171 -6.44 11.41 -17.40
N VAL A 172 -6.85 10.20 -17.02
CA VAL A 172 -7.67 9.92 -15.84
C VAL A 172 -6.76 9.37 -14.74
N PHE A 173 -6.67 10.10 -13.63
CA PHE A 173 -5.89 9.71 -12.46
C PHE A 173 -6.74 9.86 -11.21
N SER A 174 -6.73 8.85 -10.36
CA SER A 174 -7.32 8.90 -9.01
C SER A 174 -6.46 8.08 -8.06
N GLY A 175 -6.81 8.08 -6.78
CA GLY A 175 -6.17 7.22 -5.80
C GLY A 175 -6.98 7.06 -4.53
N SER A 176 -6.48 6.21 -3.64
CA SER A 176 -7.02 6.01 -2.30
C SER A 176 -5.86 5.73 -1.33
N ASN A 177 -6.01 6.21 -0.10
CA ASN A 177 -5.14 5.79 1.00
C ASN A 177 -5.73 4.54 1.65
N TRP A 178 -5.34 3.38 1.14
CA TRP A 178 -6.08 2.13 1.35
C TRP A 178 -6.08 1.68 2.82
N ASP A 179 -5.00 2.00 3.52
CA ASP A 179 -4.78 1.73 4.94
C ASP A 179 -5.64 2.64 5.83
N GLN A 180 -6.02 3.84 5.37
CA GLN A 180 -6.81 4.81 6.13
C GLN A 180 -8.29 4.88 5.72
N GLU A 181 -8.68 4.35 4.57
CA GLU A 181 -10.02 4.49 3.99
C GLU A 181 -10.76 3.14 3.91
N GLY A 182 -12.09 3.17 3.80
CA GLY A 182 -12.91 1.98 3.53
C GLY A 182 -13.14 1.00 4.69
N GLY A 183 -12.48 1.20 5.83
CA GLY A 183 -12.58 0.36 7.03
C GLY A 183 -11.98 1.08 8.24
N GLU A 184 -11.51 0.34 9.23
CA GLU A 184 -10.78 0.88 10.36
C GLU A 184 -9.41 1.44 9.88
N PRO A 185 -9.05 2.70 10.20
CA PRO A 185 -7.77 3.25 9.79
C PRO A 185 -6.61 2.52 10.48
N PHE A 186 -5.53 2.25 9.75
CA PHE A 186 -4.34 1.63 10.31
C PHE A 186 -3.44 2.71 10.93
N PRO A 187 -3.41 2.87 12.26
CA PRO A 187 -2.49 3.83 12.85
C PRO A 187 -1.05 3.38 12.58
N HIS A 188 -0.17 4.34 12.29
CA HIS A 188 1.23 4.10 11.94
C HIS A 188 1.94 3.10 12.87
N ALA A 189 2.31 1.95 12.31
CA ALA A 189 2.92 0.83 12.99
C ALA A 189 2.14 0.33 14.21
N GLY A 190 0.83 0.50 14.22
CA GLY A 190 -0.01 0.20 15.35
C GLY A 190 -0.51 -1.23 15.38
N VAL A 191 -1.47 -1.50 16.26
CA VAL A 191 -2.02 -2.84 16.47
C VAL A 191 -2.63 -3.46 15.20
N LEU A 192 -3.27 -2.66 14.35
CA LEU A 192 -3.89 -3.15 13.11
C LEU A 192 -2.85 -3.51 12.05
N ASP A 193 -1.74 -2.77 11.91
CA ASP A 193 -0.65 -3.14 11.00
C ASP A 193 -0.07 -4.51 11.39
N HIS A 194 0.25 -4.66 12.68
CA HIS A 194 0.79 -5.92 13.20
C HIS A 194 -0.18 -7.08 13.00
N ALA A 195 -1.47 -6.87 13.31
CA ALA A 195 -2.50 -7.88 13.13
C ALA A 195 -2.72 -8.20 11.64
N PHE A 196 -2.73 -7.20 10.77
CA PHE A 196 -2.87 -7.39 9.33
C PHE A 196 -1.73 -8.23 8.77
N ILE A 197 -0.49 -7.93 9.10
CA ILE A 197 0.67 -8.70 8.62
C ILE A 197 0.63 -10.14 9.14
N ALA A 198 0.27 -10.33 10.41
CA ALA A 198 0.09 -11.66 10.99
C ALA A 198 -1.00 -12.46 10.26
N TRP A 199 -2.17 -11.86 10.06
CA TRP A 199 -3.27 -12.47 9.33
C TRP A 199 -2.89 -12.77 7.88
N ALA A 200 -2.42 -11.77 7.14
CA ALA A 200 -2.04 -11.87 5.73
C ALA A 200 -0.98 -12.95 5.50
N SER A 201 -0.06 -13.16 6.46
CA SER A 201 1.00 -14.16 6.34
C SER A 201 0.59 -15.56 6.80
N ARG A 202 -0.28 -15.68 7.80
CA ARG A 202 -0.56 -16.97 8.48
C ARG A 202 -1.95 -17.52 8.21
N PHE A 203 -2.97 -16.67 8.16
CA PHE A 203 -4.37 -17.09 8.27
C PHE A 203 -5.22 -16.72 7.06
N ALA A 204 -4.77 -15.76 6.24
CA ALA A 204 -5.50 -15.34 5.06
C ALA A 204 -5.63 -16.46 4.01
N PRO A 205 -6.61 -16.37 3.10
CA PRO A 205 -6.67 -17.23 1.93
C PRO A 205 -5.32 -17.32 1.20
N GLU A 206 -5.02 -18.47 0.60
CA GLU A 206 -3.72 -18.76 -0.01
C GLU A 206 -3.21 -17.64 -0.93
N ARG A 207 -4.09 -17.06 -1.77
CA ARG A 207 -3.71 -15.96 -2.66
C ARG A 207 -3.12 -14.75 -1.93
N ILE A 208 -3.68 -14.38 -0.77
CA ILE A 208 -3.23 -13.24 0.03
C ILE A 208 -1.93 -13.61 0.75
N ARG A 209 -1.80 -14.84 1.25
CA ARG A 209 -0.54 -15.34 1.82
C ARG A 209 0.60 -15.34 0.81
N LEU A 210 0.33 -15.73 -0.42
CA LEU A 210 1.31 -15.69 -1.51
C LEU A 210 1.67 -14.25 -1.91
N SER A 211 0.70 -13.33 -1.89
CA SER A 211 0.97 -11.90 -2.08
C SER A 211 1.82 -11.31 -0.95
N ALA A 212 1.49 -11.60 0.31
CA ALA A 212 2.29 -11.21 1.48
C ALA A 212 3.73 -11.71 1.36
N LEU A 213 3.91 -12.99 1.00
CA LEU A 213 5.24 -13.57 0.79
C LEU A 213 6.01 -12.92 -0.38
N ARG A 214 5.33 -12.67 -1.50
CA ARG A 214 5.90 -12.01 -2.70
C ARG A 214 6.49 -10.64 -2.37
N HIS A 215 5.81 -9.91 -1.47
CA HIS A 215 6.20 -8.57 -1.05
C HIS A 215 6.98 -8.54 0.26
N GLY A 216 7.47 -9.68 0.75
CA GLY A 216 8.33 -9.71 1.93
C GLY A 216 7.65 -9.31 3.25
N LEU A 217 6.32 -9.47 3.35
CA LEU A 217 5.64 -9.36 4.62
C LEU A 217 5.96 -10.58 5.49
N HIS A 218 6.53 -10.31 6.66
CA HIS A 218 6.86 -11.31 7.64
C HIS A 218 6.23 -10.93 8.99
N PRO A 219 5.45 -11.82 9.60
CA PRO A 219 4.79 -11.50 10.84
C PRO A 219 5.80 -11.50 11.98
N VAL A 220 5.66 -10.55 12.88
CA VAL A 220 6.49 -10.45 14.09
C VAL A 220 6.33 -11.74 14.91
N ASP A 221 7.42 -12.19 15.54
CA ASP A 221 7.35 -13.24 16.55
C ASP A 221 6.48 -12.76 17.71
N GLU A 222 5.38 -13.47 17.98
CA GLU A 222 4.41 -13.04 18.99
C GLU A 222 5.01 -13.00 20.41
N ALA A 223 6.11 -13.73 20.65
CA ALA A 223 6.85 -13.65 21.90
C ALA A 223 7.50 -12.27 22.13
N LEU A 224 7.68 -11.46 21.08
CA LEU A 224 8.25 -10.11 21.15
C LEU A 224 7.18 -9.04 21.38
N LEU A 225 5.91 -9.30 21.04
CA LEU A 225 4.84 -8.31 21.14
C LEU A 225 4.58 -7.76 22.56
N PRO A 226 4.76 -8.51 23.66
CA PRO A 226 4.69 -7.95 25.01
C PRO A 226 5.66 -6.79 25.27
N GLN A 227 6.71 -6.62 24.46
CA GLN A 227 7.68 -5.52 24.61
C GLN A 227 7.11 -4.16 24.18
N ILE A 228 6.06 -4.15 23.36
CA ILE A 228 5.38 -2.92 22.89
C ILE A 228 3.94 -2.82 23.41
N ASP A 229 3.52 -3.70 24.32
CA ASP A 229 2.18 -3.67 24.90
C ASP A 229 1.98 -2.42 25.77
N GLY A 230 0.84 -1.75 25.58
CA GLY A 230 0.53 -0.50 26.27
C GLY A 230 1.22 0.74 25.69
N VAL A 231 1.93 0.63 24.56
CA VAL A 231 2.38 1.81 23.81
C VAL A 231 1.15 2.58 23.34
N ASN A 232 1.14 3.89 23.59
CA ASN A 232 0.04 4.77 23.25
C ASN A 232 0.54 6.03 22.55
N LYS A 233 -0.32 6.60 21.72
CA LYS A 233 -0.04 7.81 20.98
C LYS A 233 0.11 8.99 21.93
N LEU A 234 1.30 9.59 21.96
CA LEU A 234 1.55 10.79 22.74
C LEU A 234 1.56 12.03 21.83
N TRP A 235 0.62 12.93 22.07
CA TRP A 235 0.64 14.27 21.49
C TRP A 235 1.43 15.19 22.43
N LEU A 236 2.52 15.80 21.96
CA LEU A 236 3.12 16.91 22.70
C LEU A 236 2.17 18.11 22.61
N GLU A 237 1.88 18.72 23.75
CA GLU A 237 1.00 19.89 23.82
C GLU A 237 1.57 21.02 22.95
N GLY A 238 0.81 21.44 21.93
CA GLY A 238 1.25 22.46 20.97
C GLY A 238 1.98 21.96 19.72
N GLU A 239 2.44 20.71 19.66
CA GLU A 239 3.06 20.14 18.46
C GLU A 239 2.02 19.37 17.62
N LYS A 240 1.66 19.94 16.47
CA LYS A 240 0.89 19.21 15.46
C LYS A 240 1.82 18.21 14.77
N ARG A 241 1.68 16.92 15.13
CA ARG A 241 2.11 15.75 14.31
C ARG A 241 3.62 15.69 13.99
N ARG A 242 4.50 15.88 14.97
CA ARG A 242 5.93 15.60 14.81
C ARG A 242 6.37 14.53 15.81
N PHE A 243 6.57 13.31 15.31
CA PHE A 243 7.15 12.22 16.09
C PHE A 243 8.68 12.27 15.95
N THR A 244 9.27 13.38 16.39
CA THR A 244 10.70 13.64 16.12
C THR A 244 11.61 12.69 16.88
N ASP A 245 11.23 12.27 18.07
CA ASP A 245 12.03 11.34 18.88
C ASP A 245 11.21 10.82 20.06
N TRP A 246 10.88 9.52 20.06
CA TRP A 246 10.12 8.91 21.16
C TRP A 246 10.88 8.93 22.50
N SER A 247 12.22 9.09 22.48
CA SER A 247 13.02 9.23 23.69
C SER A 247 12.78 10.54 24.45
N ARG A 248 12.14 11.53 23.80
CA ARG A 248 11.75 12.80 24.44
C ARG A 248 10.49 12.70 25.29
N TYR A 249 9.74 11.60 25.18
CA TYR A 249 8.52 11.40 25.96
C TYR A 249 8.87 10.72 27.28
N LYS A 250 8.60 11.45 28.37
CA LYS A 250 8.75 10.91 29.73
C LYS A 250 7.95 9.61 29.84
N ASP A 251 8.60 8.57 30.36
CA ASP A 251 8.03 7.23 30.62
C ASP A 251 7.86 6.30 29.40
N GLN A 252 8.28 6.68 28.18
CA GLN A 252 8.40 5.73 27.07
C GLN A 252 9.82 5.14 26.99
N LYS A 253 9.91 3.81 26.95
CA LYS A 253 11.13 3.13 26.45
C LYS A 253 11.26 3.45 24.96
N GLU A 254 12.48 3.53 24.44
CA GLU A 254 12.79 3.87 23.04
C GLU A 254 12.10 2.89 22.06
N HIS A 255 10.85 3.18 21.68
CA HIS A 255 10.11 2.44 20.68
C HIS A 255 10.10 3.26 19.41
N ARG A 256 10.92 2.83 18.45
CA ARG A 256 11.31 3.55 17.22
C ARG A 256 10.17 3.72 16.19
N GLY A 257 9.03 4.32 16.57
CA GLY A 257 7.95 4.62 15.61
C GLY A 257 6.63 3.87 15.77
N VAL A 258 6.35 3.18 16.88
CA VAL A 258 5.01 2.56 17.11
C VAL A 258 4.05 3.61 17.68
N VAL A 259 2.92 3.87 17.00
CA VAL A 259 1.94 4.85 17.51
C VAL A 259 1.09 4.31 18.64
N GLU A 260 0.52 3.11 18.52
CA GLU A 260 -0.28 2.50 19.58
C GLU A 260 -0.33 0.98 19.46
N PHE A 261 -0.25 0.26 20.58
CA PHE A 261 -0.32 -1.19 20.57
C PHE A 261 -0.94 -1.76 21.85
N SER A 262 -1.86 -2.71 21.67
CA SER A 262 -2.47 -3.49 22.75
C SER A 262 -2.43 -4.97 22.36
N LEU A 263 -1.79 -5.79 23.20
CA LEU A 263 -1.68 -7.23 22.98
C LEU A 263 -3.05 -7.91 23.05
N GLU A 264 -3.94 -7.43 23.93
CA GLU A 264 -5.32 -7.90 24.02
C GLU A 264 -6.06 -7.65 22.70
N ARG A 265 -5.99 -6.41 22.18
CA ARG A 265 -6.64 -6.06 20.90
C ARG A 265 -6.04 -6.84 19.73
N TYR A 266 -4.72 -6.99 19.67
CA TYR A 266 -4.04 -7.82 18.67
C TYR A 266 -4.59 -9.26 18.67
N ARG A 267 -4.75 -9.85 19.86
CA ARG A 267 -5.31 -11.21 19.99
C ARG A 267 -6.77 -11.27 19.57
N ASN A 268 -7.59 -10.32 20.00
CA ASN A 268 -9.02 -10.29 19.64
C ASN A 268 -9.23 -10.15 18.12
N LEU A 269 -8.32 -9.43 17.44
CA LEU A 269 -8.34 -9.27 15.98
C LEU A 269 -8.01 -10.57 15.22
N LEU A 270 -7.24 -11.49 15.81
CA LEU A 270 -6.66 -12.65 15.13
C LEU A 270 -7.17 -14.01 15.59
N TYR A 271 -7.63 -14.11 16.83
CA TYR A 271 -7.96 -15.37 17.49
C TYR A 271 -9.37 -15.33 18.08
N GLU A 272 -10.00 -16.50 18.14
CA GLU A 272 -11.20 -16.74 18.96
C GLU A 272 -10.83 -16.88 20.44
N GLU A 273 -11.82 -16.91 21.33
CA GLU A 273 -11.61 -17.02 22.79
C GLU A 273 -10.85 -18.28 23.20
N ASP A 274 -10.96 -19.36 22.40
CA ASP A 274 -10.25 -20.61 22.61
C ASP A 274 -8.80 -20.60 22.09
N GLY A 275 -8.36 -19.48 21.50
CA GLY A 275 -7.02 -19.29 20.92
C GLY A 275 -6.88 -19.84 19.50
N SER A 276 -7.93 -20.41 18.90
CA SER A 276 -7.90 -20.80 17.49
C SER A 276 -7.91 -19.57 16.57
N PRO A 277 -7.34 -19.64 15.35
CA PRO A 277 -7.38 -18.52 14.42
C PRO A 277 -8.82 -18.13 14.08
N ARG A 278 -9.11 -16.85 14.18
CA ARG A 278 -10.41 -16.25 13.86
C ARG A 278 -10.76 -16.50 12.39
N GLN A 279 -11.91 -17.13 12.16
CA GLN A 279 -12.35 -17.49 10.80
C GLN A 279 -13.12 -16.36 10.11
N THR A 280 -13.78 -15.50 10.88
CA THR A 280 -14.59 -14.37 10.38
C THR A 280 -14.49 -13.18 11.32
N GLY A 281 -14.71 -11.96 10.81
CA GLY A 281 -14.57 -10.74 11.60
C GLY A 281 -13.11 -10.29 11.71
N GLY A 282 -12.82 -9.44 12.70
CA GLY A 282 -11.48 -8.92 12.97
C GLY A 282 -10.81 -8.34 11.72
N VAL A 283 -9.53 -8.65 11.53
CA VAL A 283 -8.74 -8.20 10.38
C VAL A 283 -9.35 -8.61 9.03
N SER A 284 -9.87 -9.84 8.94
CA SER A 284 -10.39 -10.37 7.68
C SER A 284 -11.61 -9.59 7.17
N ALA A 285 -12.53 -9.23 8.08
CA ALA A 285 -13.70 -8.44 7.73
C ALA A 285 -13.31 -7.00 7.37
N ASP A 286 -12.40 -6.40 8.13
CA ASP A 286 -11.89 -5.06 7.85
C ASP A 286 -11.21 -4.99 6.47
N PHE A 287 -10.34 -5.96 6.15
CA PHE A 287 -9.70 -6.04 4.84
C PHE A 287 -10.73 -6.16 3.70
N GLU A 288 -11.77 -6.96 3.87
CA GLU A 288 -12.83 -7.07 2.86
C GLU A 288 -13.63 -5.76 2.69
N GLU A 289 -13.87 -5.00 3.75
CA GLU A 289 -14.49 -3.68 3.67
C GLU A 289 -13.60 -2.69 2.90
N LYS A 290 -12.30 -2.66 3.23
CA LYS A 290 -11.29 -1.87 2.50
C LYS A 290 -11.24 -2.25 1.03
N MET A 291 -11.24 -3.54 0.70
CA MET A 291 -11.22 -4.00 -0.69
C MET A 291 -12.50 -3.64 -1.45
N LYS A 292 -13.68 -3.72 -0.83
CA LYS A 292 -14.94 -3.24 -1.44
C LYS A 292 -14.89 -1.76 -1.75
N PHE A 293 -14.40 -0.95 -0.80
CA PHE A 293 -14.23 0.48 -1.01
C PHE A 293 -13.25 0.77 -2.13
N LEU A 294 -12.07 0.15 -2.10
CA LEU A 294 -11.00 0.34 -3.08
C LEU A 294 -11.45 -0.07 -4.48
N MET A 295 -12.08 -1.24 -4.63
CA MET A 295 -12.64 -1.71 -5.90
C MET A 295 -13.67 -0.72 -6.47
N LYS A 296 -14.54 -0.16 -5.63
CA LYS A 296 -15.49 0.87 -6.07
C LYS A 296 -14.75 2.10 -6.64
N GLN A 297 -13.70 2.57 -5.98
CA GLN A 297 -12.93 3.72 -6.47
C GLN A 297 -12.21 3.42 -7.79
N VAL A 298 -11.63 2.23 -7.92
CA VAL A 298 -10.93 1.82 -9.15
C VAL A 298 -11.92 1.70 -10.32
N LEU A 299 -13.09 1.08 -10.09
CA LEU A 299 -14.12 0.95 -11.12
C LEU A 299 -14.65 2.30 -11.60
N ASN A 300 -14.72 3.32 -10.73
CA ASN A 300 -15.05 4.68 -11.15
C ASN A 300 -14.03 5.24 -12.17
N VAL A 301 -12.74 4.96 -11.99
CA VAL A 301 -11.69 5.35 -12.95
C VAL A 301 -11.82 4.57 -14.26
N VAL A 302 -12.04 3.26 -14.17
CA VAL A 302 -12.29 2.40 -15.35
C VAL A 302 -13.50 2.90 -16.15
N GLN A 303 -14.57 3.31 -15.49
CA GLN A 303 -15.80 3.77 -16.15
C GLN A 303 -15.72 5.23 -16.60
N SER A 304 -14.73 5.98 -16.13
CA SER A 304 -14.55 7.37 -16.53
C SER A 304 -14.23 7.45 -18.03
N PRO A 305 -14.93 8.32 -18.78
CA PRO A 305 -14.60 8.52 -20.18
C PRO A 305 -13.20 9.12 -20.29
N SER A 306 -12.34 8.48 -21.06
CA SER A 306 -11.13 9.12 -21.55
C SER A 306 -11.60 10.27 -22.44
N SER A 307 -11.32 11.52 -22.10
CA SER A 307 -11.66 12.63 -23.00
C SER A 307 -10.94 12.39 -24.35
N LEU A 308 -11.73 12.55 -25.43
CA LEU A 308 -11.50 12.19 -26.83
C LEU A 308 -10.19 12.73 -27.46
N PRO A 309 -9.76 12.18 -28.61
CA PRO A 309 -8.38 12.24 -29.08
C PRO A 309 -8.00 13.63 -29.58
N LEU A 310 -6.76 14.05 -29.28
CA LEU A 310 -6.13 15.11 -30.04
C LEU A 310 -5.69 14.53 -31.39
N LEU A 311 -6.21 15.16 -32.45
CA LEU A 311 -5.81 15.03 -33.86
C LEU A 311 -4.30 15.01 -34.06
#